data_AF-A0A0D0BKP0-F1
#
_entry.id   AF-A0A0D0BKP0-F1
#
_cell.length_a   1.000
_cell.length_b   1.000
_cell.length_c   1.000
_cell.angle_alpha   90.00
_cell.angle_beta   90.00
_cell.angle_gamma   90.00
#
_symmetry.space_group_name_H-M   'P 1'
#
loop_
_entity.id
_entity.type
_entity.pdbx_description
1 polymer ?
#
loop_
_entity_poly.entity_id
_entity_poly.type
_entity_poly.pdbx_seq_one_letter_code
_entity_poly.pdbx_strand_id
1 'polypeptide(L)'
;RVDCIICGDPVRHSQGFDAPCSHCYCRGCLLSLVEAYTRDETLHPLQCCLQPLPIPTVLPFLPSDLRSHFQDKFAEFSAPPPSRIYCPNLTCSMFLGSSSDRRSEITCTSCATSVCSTCKNRVHPSENCAENVQTLVVKSLASRMGWQTCPGCHAIVELETGCHHMTCRCSTQFCYLCAARWKTCKH
;
A
#
# COMPACT_ATOMS: atom_id res chain seq x y z
N ARG A 1 13.20 -10.22 32.30
CA ARG A 1 12.13 -10.73 31.42
C ARG A 1 11.21 -9.56 31.19
N VAL A 2 10.72 -9.36 29.97
CA VAL A 2 9.82 -8.28 29.59
C VAL A 2 8.63 -8.89 28.89
N ASP A 3 7.45 -8.33 29.10
CA ASP A 3 6.21 -8.87 28.57
C ASP A 3 6.00 -8.40 27.14
N CYS A 4 5.49 -9.30 26.30
CA CYS A 4 5.11 -8.96 24.93
C CYS A 4 3.96 -7.96 24.92
N ILE A 5 4.10 -6.86 24.19
CA ILE A 5 3.06 -5.82 24.11
C ILE A 5 1.75 -6.30 23.45
N ILE A 6 1.79 -7.38 22.66
CA ILE A 6 0.61 -7.93 21.98
C ILE A 6 -0.09 -9.01 22.81
N CYS A 7 0.62 -10.05 23.25
CA CYS A 7 0.02 -11.19 23.94
C CYS A 7 0.17 -11.18 25.47
N GLY A 8 1.03 -10.32 26.03
CA GLY A 8 1.32 -10.28 27.46
C GLY A 8 2.25 -11.40 27.96
N ASP A 9 2.66 -12.34 27.10
CA ASP A 9 3.53 -13.43 27.53
C ASP A 9 4.95 -12.95 27.86
N PRO A 10 5.63 -13.57 28.86
CA PRO A 10 6.97 -13.19 29.25
C PRO A 10 8.02 -13.60 28.21
N VAL A 11 8.80 -12.63 27.73
CA VAL A 11 9.86 -12.81 26.73
C VAL A 11 11.24 -12.62 27.38
N ARG A 12 12.22 -13.43 26.95
CA ARG A 12 13.64 -13.16 27.23
C ARG A 12 14.12 -12.11 26.23
N HIS A 13 14.75 -11.03 26.67
CA HIS A 13 15.24 -9.97 25.76
C HIS A 13 16.03 -10.51 24.56
N SER A 14 16.88 -11.53 24.76
CA SER A 14 17.64 -12.15 23.67
C SER A 14 16.82 -12.90 22.62
N GLN A 15 15.51 -13.10 22.84
CA GLN A 15 14.60 -13.85 21.98
C GLN A 15 13.41 -13.01 21.49
N GLY A 16 13.29 -11.78 21.97
CA GLY A 16 12.27 -10.82 21.57
C GLY A 16 12.80 -9.78 20.59
N PHE A 17 11.88 -9.01 20.03
CA PHE A 17 12.21 -7.81 19.28
C PHE A 17 11.88 -6.58 20.13
N ASP A 18 12.88 -5.75 20.39
CA ASP A 18 12.72 -4.50 21.13
C ASP A 18 12.51 -3.33 20.15
N ALA A 19 11.36 -2.68 20.25
CA ALA A 19 11.01 -1.51 19.46
C ALA A 19 11.67 -0.23 20.01
N PRO A 20 11.80 0.84 19.19
CA PRO A 20 12.37 2.11 19.64
C PRO A 20 11.65 2.77 20.81
N CYS A 21 10.35 2.48 20.99
CA CYS A 21 9.53 2.96 22.09
C CYS A 21 9.64 2.13 23.38
N SER A 22 10.63 1.23 23.47
CA SER A 22 10.86 0.31 24.62
C SER A 22 9.83 -0.81 24.82
N HIS A 23 8.88 -0.99 23.90
CA HIS A 23 8.03 -2.18 23.88
C HIS A 23 8.75 -3.40 23.30
N CYS A 24 8.45 -4.57 23.86
CA CYS A 24 9.00 -5.84 23.40
C CYS A 24 7.92 -6.67 22.68
N TYR A 25 8.32 -7.41 21.65
CA TYR A 25 7.48 -8.34 20.92
C TYR A 25 8.04 -9.75 21.05
N CYS A 26 7.20 -10.73 21.36
CA CYS A 26 7.56 -12.12 21.17
C CYS A 26 7.65 -12.43 19.67
N ARG A 27 8.44 -13.45 19.30
CA ARG A 27 8.65 -13.82 17.89
C ARG A 27 7.33 -14.08 17.15
N GLY A 28 6.39 -14.82 17.76
CA GLY A 28 5.10 -15.13 17.15
C GLY A 28 4.30 -13.87 16.83
N CYS A 29 4.17 -12.95 17.79
CA CYS A 29 3.42 -11.71 17.61
C CYS A 29 4.06 -10.78 16.57
N LEU A 30 5.40 -10.71 16.51
CA LEU A 30 6.08 -9.94 15.46
C LEU A 30 5.80 -10.52 14.07
N LEU A 31 5.83 -11.84 13.91
CA LEU A 31 5.54 -12.50 12.64
C LEU A 31 4.09 -12.24 12.20
N SER A 32 3.13 -12.40 13.10
CA SER A 32 1.73 -12.11 12.81
C SER A 32 1.49 -10.64 12.45
N LEU A 33 2.18 -9.71 13.12
CA LEU A 33 2.13 -8.29 12.77
C LEU A 33 2.64 -8.04 11.35
N VAL A 34 3.77 -8.65 10.98
CA VAL A 34 4.35 -8.51 9.63
C VAL A 34 3.46 -9.18 8.57
N GLU A 35 2.90 -10.35 8.85
CA GLU A 35 1.93 -11.01 7.95
C GLU A 35 0.69 -10.14 7.72
N ALA A 36 0.12 -9.56 8.78
CA ALA A 36 -1.00 -8.63 8.68
C ALA A 36 -0.63 -7.41 7.84
N TYR A 37 0.54 -6.82 8.09
CA TYR A 37 1.07 -5.71 7.31
C TYR A 37 1.11 -6.04 5.81
N THR A 38 1.58 -7.24 5.40
CA THR A 38 1.67 -7.59 3.97
C THR A 38 0.32 -7.62 3.23
N ARG A 39 -0.80 -7.67 3.98
CA ARG A 39 -2.16 -7.77 3.44
C ARG A 39 -2.92 -6.44 3.54
N ASP A 40 -2.47 -5.53 4.39
CA ASP A 40 -3.18 -4.30 4.72
C ASP A 40 -2.26 -3.08 4.66
N GLU A 41 -2.36 -2.34 3.55
CA GLU A 41 -1.62 -1.09 3.34
C GLU A 41 -1.91 -0.02 4.42
N THR A 42 -3.05 -0.08 5.11
CA THR A 42 -3.36 0.89 6.18
C THR A 42 -2.43 0.77 7.37
N LEU A 43 -1.71 -0.35 7.49
CA LEU A 43 -0.66 -0.58 8.48
C LEU A 43 0.70 0.02 8.05
N HIS A 44 0.78 0.69 6.89
CA HIS A 44 1.97 1.39 6.45
C HIS A 44 2.04 2.83 6.99
N PRO A 45 3.19 3.25 7.56
CA PRO A 45 4.40 2.46 7.80
C PRO A 45 4.27 1.54 9.02
N LEU A 46 5.04 0.45 9.04
CA LEU A 46 5.07 -0.47 10.18
C LEU A 46 5.52 0.30 11.44
N GLN A 47 4.67 0.34 12.47
CA GLN A 47 4.83 1.23 13.62
C GLN A 47 4.51 0.54 14.95
N CYS A 48 5.12 1.05 16.02
CA CYS A 48 4.73 0.80 17.41
C CYS A 48 4.61 2.15 18.13
N CYS A 49 3.49 2.40 18.82
CA CYS A 49 3.26 3.68 19.52
C CYS A 49 3.46 4.91 18.62
N LEU A 50 2.98 4.81 17.37
CA LEU A 50 3.16 5.84 16.34
C LEU A 50 4.63 6.12 15.95
N GLN A 51 5.57 5.31 16.42
CA GLN A 51 6.97 5.35 16.03
C GLN A 51 7.28 4.27 14.99
N PRO A 52 7.87 4.62 13.83
CA PRO A 52 8.24 3.64 12.81
C PRO A 52 9.21 2.58 13.33
N LEU A 53 8.96 1.32 12.99
CA LEU A 53 9.89 0.24 13.25
C LEU A 53 11.00 0.24 12.19
N PRO A 54 12.29 0.23 12.57
CA PRO A 54 13.38 0.16 11.60
C PRO A 54 13.37 -1.17 10.85
N ILE A 55 13.08 -1.14 9.56
CA ILE A 55 13.01 -2.38 8.75
C ILE A 55 14.25 -3.27 8.86
N PRO A 56 15.50 -2.73 8.82
CA PRO A 56 16.70 -3.55 8.96
C PRO A 56 16.77 -4.35 10.27
N THR A 57 16.12 -3.89 11.35
CA THR A 57 16.09 -4.60 12.63
C THR A 57 14.96 -5.63 12.72
N VAL A 58 13.91 -5.49 11.90
CA VAL A 58 12.79 -6.45 11.81
C VAL A 58 13.17 -7.66 10.94
N LEU A 59 13.82 -7.44 9.79
CA LEU A 59 14.12 -8.49 8.80
C LEU A 59 14.82 -9.75 9.36
N PRO A 60 15.78 -9.66 10.31
CA PRO A 60 16.45 -10.84 10.87
C PRO A 60 15.52 -11.81 11.60
N PHE A 61 14.37 -11.33 12.09
CA PHE A 61 13.40 -12.16 12.81
C PHE A 61 12.46 -12.94 11.87
N LEU A 62 12.41 -12.56 10.59
CA LEU A 62 11.49 -13.13 9.61
C LEU A 62 12.09 -14.38 8.93
N PRO A 63 11.28 -15.45 8.72
CA PRO A 63 11.60 -16.52 7.79
C PRO A 63 11.85 -15.99 6.37
N SER A 64 12.62 -16.73 5.56
CA SER A 64 13.01 -16.30 4.21
C SER A 64 11.82 -15.87 3.34
N ASP A 65 10.76 -16.67 3.30
CA ASP A 65 9.60 -16.42 2.43
C ASP A 65 8.79 -15.20 2.88
N LEU A 66 8.62 -15.03 4.20
CA LEU A 66 7.95 -13.85 4.74
C LEU A 66 8.82 -12.59 4.56
N ARG A 67 10.14 -12.73 4.66
CA ARG A 67 11.09 -11.62 4.48
C ARG A 67 11.02 -11.04 3.08
N SER A 68 11.09 -11.87 2.04
CA SER A 68 11.01 -11.41 0.65
C SER A 68 9.66 -10.76 0.37
N HIS A 69 8.57 -11.42 0.75
CA HIS A 69 7.22 -10.89 0.57
C HIS A 69 7.02 -9.56 1.32
N PHE A 70 7.53 -9.45 2.54
CA PHE A 70 7.48 -8.21 3.31
C PHE A 70 8.27 -7.09 2.66
N GLN A 71 9.46 -7.36 2.11
CA GLN A 71 10.24 -6.35 1.40
C GLN A 71 9.53 -5.87 0.14
N ASP A 72 8.94 -6.77 -0.64
CA ASP A 72 8.16 -6.43 -1.84
C ASP A 72 6.96 -5.54 -1.48
N LYS A 73 6.20 -5.93 -0.45
CA LYS A 73 5.06 -5.13 0.04
C LYS A 73 5.47 -3.82 0.68
N PHE A 74 6.59 -3.79 1.39
CA PHE A 74 7.12 -2.55 1.93
C PHE A 74 7.51 -1.58 0.81
N ALA A 75 8.17 -2.04 -0.25
CA ALA A 75 8.49 -1.23 -1.42
C ALA A 75 7.22 -0.75 -2.15
N GLU A 76 6.24 -1.63 -2.34
CA GLU A 76 4.94 -1.29 -2.94
C GLU A 76 4.23 -0.19 -2.14
N PHE A 77 4.06 -0.37 -0.84
CA PHE A 77 3.33 0.59 0.01
C PHE A 77 4.08 1.91 0.20
N SER A 78 5.41 1.88 0.15
CA SER A 78 6.24 3.10 0.19
C SER A 78 6.13 3.93 -1.09
N ALA A 79 5.80 3.31 -2.24
CA ALA A 79 5.57 4.04 -3.47
C ALA A 79 4.21 4.75 -3.43
N PRO A 80 4.11 6.02 -3.85
CA PRO A 80 2.82 6.71 -3.95
C PRO A 80 1.83 5.92 -4.82
N PRO A 81 0.60 5.64 -4.36
CA PRO A 81 -0.40 4.90 -5.15
C PRO A 81 -0.56 5.38 -6.61
N PRO A 82 -0.60 6.69 -6.94
CA PRO A 82 -0.78 7.13 -8.32
C PRO A 82 0.46 6.88 -9.19
N SER A 83 1.63 6.58 -8.62
CA SER A 83 2.85 6.27 -9.38
C SER A 83 3.14 4.77 -9.46
N ARG A 84 2.48 3.92 -8.66
CA ARG A 84 2.68 2.46 -8.69
C ARG A 84 2.37 1.89 -10.06
N ILE A 85 3.25 1.00 -10.53
CA ILE A 85 3.10 0.24 -11.77
C ILE A 85 2.92 -1.23 -11.40
N TYR A 86 1.89 -1.84 -11.94
CA TYR A 86 1.59 -3.26 -11.76
C TYR A 86 1.63 -3.97 -13.11
N CYS A 87 1.92 -5.27 -13.08
CA CYS A 87 1.79 -6.09 -14.27
C CYS A 87 0.32 -6.09 -14.74
N PRO A 88 0.03 -5.72 -16.01
CA PRO A 88 -1.33 -5.70 -16.56
C PRO A 88 -1.86 -7.11 -16.87
N ASN A 89 -1.05 -8.15 -16.69
CA ASN A 89 -1.53 -9.52 -16.73
C ASN A 89 -2.30 -9.82 -15.44
N LEU A 90 -3.62 -10.04 -15.57
CA LEU A 90 -4.55 -10.22 -14.45
C LEU A 90 -4.25 -11.43 -13.55
N THR A 91 -3.50 -12.42 -14.05
CA THR A 91 -3.08 -13.57 -13.23
C THR A 91 -1.74 -13.33 -12.52
N CYS A 92 -0.99 -12.30 -12.91
CA CYS A 92 0.31 -11.96 -12.33
C CYS A 92 0.18 -10.81 -11.34
N SER A 93 -0.32 -9.65 -11.79
CA SER A 93 -0.52 -8.43 -10.98
C SER A 93 0.65 -8.00 -10.10
N MET A 94 1.87 -8.46 -10.41
CA MET A 94 3.07 -8.16 -9.64
C MET A 94 3.37 -6.66 -9.66
N PHE A 95 3.78 -6.11 -8.52
CA PHE A 95 4.29 -4.74 -8.44
C PHE A 95 5.63 -4.63 -9.17
N LEU A 96 5.75 -3.63 -10.05
CA LEU A 96 6.91 -3.44 -10.93
C LEU A 96 7.73 -2.18 -10.62
N GLY A 97 7.35 -1.43 -9.57
CA GLY A 97 8.01 -0.18 -9.18
C GLY A 97 7.15 1.05 -9.41
N SER A 98 7.80 2.22 -9.44
CA SER A 98 7.15 3.52 -9.56
C SER A 98 7.41 4.14 -10.93
N SER A 99 6.43 4.84 -11.50
CA SER A 99 6.60 5.66 -12.70
C SER A 99 7.61 6.81 -12.52
N SER A 100 7.96 7.11 -11.27
CA SER A 100 9.06 8.00 -10.89
C SER A 100 10.43 7.55 -11.43
N ASP A 101 10.61 6.25 -11.66
CA ASP A 101 11.92 5.62 -11.93
C ASP A 101 12.41 5.79 -13.38
N ARG A 102 11.81 6.72 -14.14
CA ARG A 102 12.26 7.26 -15.45
C ARG A 102 12.44 6.27 -16.61
N ARG A 103 12.10 4.98 -16.45
CA ARG A 103 12.09 4.01 -17.57
C ARG A 103 10.80 4.16 -18.36
N SER A 104 10.84 4.18 -19.69
CA SER A 104 9.65 4.22 -20.56
C SER A 104 8.93 2.88 -20.65
N GLU A 105 9.68 1.78 -20.49
CA GLU A 105 9.19 0.41 -20.54
C GLU A 105 9.77 -0.42 -19.39
N ILE A 106 8.94 -1.29 -18.82
CA ILE A 106 9.30 -2.20 -17.73
C ILE A 106 8.84 -3.60 -18.09
N THR A 107 9.76 -4.56 -18.06
CA THR A 107 9.44 -5.99 -18.26
C THR A 107 9.17 -6.65 -16.92
N CYS A 108 8.01 -7.30 -16.78
CA CYS A 108 7.69 -8.09 -15.60
C CYS A 108 8.61 -9.32 -15.50
N THR A 109 9.30 -9.47 -14.38
CA THR A 109 10.24 -10.59 -14.15
C THR A 109 9.53 -11.93 -13.90
N SER A 110 8.25 -11.91 -13.51
CA SER A 110 7.48 -13.13 -13.25
C SER A 110 6.84 -13.74 -14.50
N CYS A 111 6.32 -12.93 -15.42
CA CYS A 111 5.59 -13.43 -16.61
C CYS A 111 6.07 -12.83 -17.95
N ALA A 112 7.21 -12.12 -17.95
CA ALA A 112 7.81 -11.48 -19.13
C ALA A 112 6.92 -10.46 -19.87
N THR A 113 5.79 -10.05 -19.29
CA THR A 113 4.93 -9.03 -19.90
C THR A 113 5.60 -7.65 -19.83
N SER A 114 5.78 -7.01 -20.99
CA SER A 114 6.24 -5.62 -21.09
C SER A 114 5.12 -4.61 -20.81
N VAL A 115 5.45 -3.58 -20.03
CA VAL A 115 4.53 -2.57 -19.51
C VAL A 115 5.05 -1.18 -19.84
N CYS A 116 4.18 -0.32 -20.38
CA CYS A 116 4.47 1.10 -20.54
C CYS A 116 4.36 1.79 -19.16
N SER A 117 5.42 2.47 -18.72
CA SER A 117 5.42 3.15 -17.42
C SER A 117 4.53 4.39 -17.37
N THR A 118 4.22 4.98 -18.53
CA THR A 118 3.39 6.19 -18.66
C THR A 118 1.91 5.87 -18.52
N CYS A 119 1.39 4.92 -19.31
CA CYS A 119 -0.04 4.54 -19.28
C CYS A 119 -0.36 3.35 -18.38
N LYS A 120 0.67 2.64 -17.89
CA LYS A 120 0.58 1.44 -17.04
C LYS A 120 -0.12 0.24 -17.69
N ASN A 121 -0.26 0.25 -19.02
CA ASN A 121 -0.77 -0.88 -19.80
C ASN A 121 0.37 -1.66 -20.45
N ARG A 122 0.03 -2.71 -21.19
CA ARG A 122 1.00 -3.43 -22.04
C ARG A 122 1.71 -2.46 -22.98
N VAL A 123 2.99 -2.71 -23.26
CA VAL A 123 3.76 -1.88 -24.20
C VAL A 123 3.05 -1.81 -25.56
N HIS A 124 3.01 -0.62 -26.14
CA HIS A 124 2.41 -0.35 -27.44
C HIS A 124 3.46 0.37 -28.31
N PRO A 125 3.96 -0.25 -29.39
CA PRO A 125 4.90 0.40 -30.27
C PRO A 125 4.17 1.49 -31.07
N SER A 126 4.67 2.72 -31.01
CA SER A 126 4.29 3.88 -31.86
C SER A 126 2.92 4.54 -31.69
N GLU A 127 2.05 4.05 -30.81
CA GLU A 127 0.82 4.77 -30.45
C GLU A 127 1.04 5.68 -29.23
N ASN A 128 0.44 6.87 -29.24
CA ASN A 128 0.32 7.67 -28.01
C ASN A 128 -0.41 6.84 -26.96
N CYS A 129 -0.08 7.05 -25.68
CA CYS A 129 -0.78 6.43 -24.55
C CYS A 129 -2.29 6.73 -24.64
N ALA A 130 -3.07 5.83 -25.23
CA ALA A 130 -4.52 5.96 -25.29
C ALA A 130 -5.08 5.85 -23.87
N GLU A 131 -6.09 6.67 -23.55
CA GLU A 131 -6.79 6.55 -22.28
C GLU A 131 -7.39 5.14 -22.17
N ASN A 132 -7.17 4.49 -21.03
CA ASN A 132 -7.67 3.14 -20.80
C ASN A 132 -9.20 3.16 -20.77
N VAL A 133 -9.84 2.53 -21.76
CA VAL A 133 -11.30 2.45 -21.92
C VAL A 133 -11.97 1.87 -20.67
N GLN A 134 -11.37 0.87 -20.01
CA GLN A 134 -11.92 0.29 -18.79
C GLN A 134 -11.94 1.34 -17.66
N THR A 135 -10.89 2.13 -17.53
CA THR A 135 -10.83 3.23 -16.57
C THR A 135 -11.94 4.26 -16.82
N LEU A 136 -12.25 4.56 -18.09
CA LEU A 136 -13.36 5.45 -18.45
C LEU A 136 -14.72 4.88 -18.04
N VAL A 137 -14.94 3.58 -18.25
CA VAL A 137 -16.18 2.90 -17.84
C VAL A 137 -16.37 2.97 -16.33
N VAL A 138 -15.32 2.68 -15.55
CA VAL A 138 -15.38 2.72 -14.07
C VAL A 138 -15.62 4.15 -13.58
N LYS A 139 -14.95 5.16 -14.17
CA LYS A 139 -15.18 6.58 -13.84
C LYS A 139 -16.61 7.03 -14.16
N SER A 140 -17.15 6.59 -15.30
CA SER A 140 -18.53 6.87 -15.69
C SER A 140 -19.54 6.27 -14.72
N LEU A 141 -19.33 5.01 -14.32
CA LEU A 141 -20.17 4.34 -13.31
C LEU A 141 -20.10 5.08 -11.97
N ALA A 142 -18.91 5.41 -11.49
CA ALA A 142 -18.72 6.14 -10.24
C ALA A 142 -19.46 7.48 -10.22
N SER A 143 -19.37 8.24 -11.32
CA SER A 143 -20.07 9.51 -11.48
C SER A 143 -21.60 9.33 -11.41
N ARG A 144 -22.12 8.25 -12.01
CA ARG A 144 -23.56 7.94 -11.98
C ARG A 144 -24.05 7.51 -10.61
N MET A 145 -23.22 6.79 -9.85
CA MET A 145 -23.56 6.32 -8.50
C MET A 145 -23.28 7.36 -7.41
N GLY A 146 -22.66 8.50 -7.77
CA GLY A 146 -22.24 9.51 -6.80
C GLY A 146 -21.04 9.09 -5.95
N TRP A 147 -20.28 8.08 -6.38
CA TRP A 147 -19.06 7.65 -5.68
C TRP A 147 -17.96 8.70 -5.82
N GLN A 148 -17.26 8.98 -4.72
CA GLN A 148 -16.21 10.00 -4.70
C GLN A 148 -14.85 9.42 -5.05
N THR A 149 -13.97 10.24 -5.62
CA THR A 149 -12.56 9.89 -5.87
C THR A 149 -11.66 10.46 -4.78
N CYS A 150 -10.81 9.62 -4.19
CA CYS A 150 -9.81 10.08 -3.22
C CYS A 150 -8.82 11.05 -3.89
N PRO A 151 -8.59 12.25 -3.32
CA PRO A 151 -7.67 13.24 -3.90
C PRO A 151 -6.19 12.85 -3.80
N GLY A 152 -5.84 11.85 -2.99
CA GLY A 152 -4.45 11.41 -2.78
C GLY A 152 -4.03 10.26 -3.70
N CYS A 153 -4.90 9.27 -3.90
CA CYS A 153 -4.58 8.06 -4.68
C CYS A 153 -5.47 7.84 -5.90
N HIS A 154 -6.51 8.66 -6.09
CA HIS A 154 -7.51 8.51 -7.15
C HIS A 154 -8.31 7.20 -7.12
N ALA A 155 -8.29 6.47 -6.01
CA ALA A 155 -9.21 5.37 -5.78
C ALA A 155 -10.64 5.91 -5.69
N ILE A 156 -11.58 5.19 -6.31
CA ILE A 156 -13.02 5.45 -6.20
C ILE A 156 -13.49 4.85 -4.87
N VAL A 157 -14.26 5.63 -4.12
CA VAL A 157 -14.72 5.34 -2.77
C VAL A 157 -16.23 5.48 -2.73
N GLU A 158 -16.90 4.39 -2.35
CA GLU A 158 -18.32 4.37 -2.03
C GLU A 158 -18.53 4.72 -0.55
N LEU A 159 -19.53 5.55 -0.25
CA LEU A 159 -19.99 5.82 1.10
C LEU A 159 -21.32 5.08 1.29
N GLU A 160 -21.32 4.04 2.10
CA GLU A 160 -22.54 3.28 2.38
C GLU A 160 -23.44 4.05 3.37
N THR A 161 -22.89 4.51 4.49
CA THR A 161 -23.57 5.35 5.48
C THR A 161 -22.54 6.18 6.28
N GLY A 162 -22.97 7.27 6.93
CA GLY A 162 -22.18 7.96 7.95
C GLY A 162 -21.69 9.38 7.60
N CYS A 163 -20.60 9.79 8.22
CA CYS A 163 -20.03 11.14 8.13
C CYS A 163 -19.32 11.38 6.80
N HIS A 164 -19.29 12.63 6.31
CA HIS A 164 -18.53 13.01 5.12
C HIS A 164 -17.01 13.08 5.35
N HIS A 165 -16.51 12.88 6.57
CA HIS A 165 -15.08 12.71 6.86
C HIS A 165 -14.63 11.30 6.48
N MET A 166 -13.90 11.18 5.38
CA MET A 166 -13.39 9.90 4.89
C MET A 166 -11.90 9.77 5.11
N THR A 167 -11.45 8.57 5.42
CA THR A 167 -10.04 8.17 5.41
C THR A 167 -9.85 7.07 4.38
N CYS A 168 -9.14 7.37 3.29
CA CYS A 168 -8.84 6.39 2.26
C CYS A 168 -7.80 5.37 2.75
N ARG A 169 -7.71 4.20 2.10
CA ARG A 169 -6.68 3.19 2.38
C ARG A 169 -5.24 3.71 2.21
N CYS A 170 -5.04 4.74 1.38
CA CYS A 170 -3.76 5.45 1.27
C CYS A 170 -3.52 6.49 2.40
N SER A 171 -4.30 6.41 3.48
CA SER A 171 -4.28 7.31 4.64
C SER A 171 -4.66 8.77 4.36
N THR A 172 -5.04 9.11 3.12
CA THR A 172 -5.53 10.46 2.80
C THR A 172 -6.91 10.67 3.41
N GLN A 173 -7.02 11.68 4.26
CA GLN A 173 -8.30 12.13 4.80
C GLN A 173 -8.91 13.22 3.91
N PHE A 174 -10.18 13.09 3.56
CA PHE A 174 -10.86 14.00 2.64
C PHE A 174 -12.36 14.13 2.94
N CYS A 175 -12.98 15.20 2.45
CA CYS A 175 -14.42 15.38 2.49
C CYS A 175 -15.08 14.62 1.33
N TYR A 176 -16.04 13.75 1.62
CA TYR A 176 -16.77 12.97 0.61
C TYR A 176 -17.56 13.85 -0.37
N LEU A 177 -18.09 14.99 0.10
CA LEU A 177 -18.90 15.87 -0.74
C LEU A 177 -18.09 16.56 -1.85
N CYS A 178 -16.88 17.02 -1.54
CA CYS A 178 -16.11 17.90 -2.44
C CYS A 178 -14.73 17.34 -2.83
N ALA A 179 -14.37 16.14 -2.38
CA ALA A 179 -13.05 15.54 -2.56
C ALA A 179 -11.87 16.36 -2.00
N ALA A 180 -12.11 17.49 -1.33
CA ALA A 180 -11.04 18.30 -0.77
C ALA A 180 -10.38 17.58 0.42
N ARG A 181 -9.09 17.83 0.63
CA ARG A 181 -8.37 17.34 1.81
C ARG A 181 -9.11 17.75 3.08
N TRP A 182 -9.10 16.88 4.09
CA TRP A 182 -9.86 17.13 5.32
C TRP A 182 -9.43 18.46 5.96
N LYS A 183 -10.41 19.23 6.45
CA LYS A 183 -10.26 20.59 6.98
C LYS A 183 -9.82 21.69 5.98
N THR A 184 -9.80 21.42 4.67
CA THR A 184 -9.55 22.47 3.65
C THR A 184 -10.81 22.93 2.91
N CYS A 185 -11.95 22.29 3.16
CA CYS A 185 -13.26 22.62 2.61
C CYS A 185 -13.97 23.74 3.40
N LYS A 186 -14.81 24.54 2.74
CA LYS A 186 -15.43 25.77 3.31
C LYS A 186 -16.96 25.76 3.40
N HIS A 187 -17.58 24.62 3.16
CA HIS A 187 -19.02 24.42 3.32
C HIS A 187 -19.41 24.19 4.77
#